data_AF-A0A2G1XXY9-F1
#
_entry.id   AF-A0A2G1XXY9-F1
#
_cell.length_a   1.000
_cell.length_b   1.000
_cell.length_c   1.000
_cell.angle_alpha   90.00
_cell.angle_beta   90.00
_cell.angle_gamma   90.00
#
_symmetry.space_group_name_H-M   'P 1'
#
loop_
_entity.id
_entity.type
_entity.pdbx_description
1 polymer ?
#
loop_
_entity_poly.entity_id
_entity_poly.type
_entity_poly.pdbx_seq_one_letter_code
_entity_poly.pdbx_strand_id
1 'polypeptide(L)'
;MAILHPNYSNLDYDAMAKKIGLKVKHIPVLLSSFLEDAQPICIKLKAAIDANDYEMIRGVAHALKGSSGNMRFNDIYEMATEMEFAARECNTSFEYAQYLDAISTAIDTVKI
;
A
#
# COMPACT_ATOMS: atom_id res chain seq x y z
N MET A 1 4.70 -12.32 -9.26
CA MET A 1 4.43 -11.17 -10.16
C MET A 1 5.67 -10.28 -10.23
N ALA A 2 5.71 -9.29 -11.12
CA ALA A 2 6.78 -8.28 -11.13
C ALA A 2 6.52 -7.20 -10.08
N ILE A 3 7.58 -6.63 -9.50
CA ILE A 3 7.49 -5.44 -8.65
C ILE A 3 7.05 -4.26 -9.52
N LEU A 4 6.08 -3.50 -9.04
CA LEU A 4 5.52 -2.33 -9.73
C LEU A 4 6.13 -1.05 -9.17
N HIS A 5 6.22 -0.01 -10.00
CA HIS A 5 6.69 1.32 -9.57
C HIS A 5 5.67 2.40 -10.00
N PRO A 6 4.45 2.38 -9.45
CA PRO A 6 3.42 3.34 -9.82
C PRO A 6 3.78 4.75 -9.35
N ASN A 7 3.25 5.75 -10.04
CA ASN A 7 3.44 7.16 -9.70
C ASN A 7 2.07 7.86 -9.59
N TYR A 8 1.80 8.39 -8.41
CA TYR A 8 0.56 9.07 -8.03
C TYR A 8 0.73 10.59 -7.88
N SER A 9 1.74 11.20 -8.53
CA SER A 9 1.95 12.65 -8.45
C SER A 9 0.92 13.47 -9.22
N ASN A 10 0.20 12.86 -10.16
CA ASN A 10 -0.77 13.51 -11.06
C ASN A 10 -2.14 12.81 -10.97
N LEU A 11 -2.67 12.67 -9.75
CA LEU A 11 -3.98 12.05 -9.53
C LEU A 11 -5.11 12.91 -10.10
N ASP A 12 -5.99 12.28 -10.88
CA ASP A 12 -7.24 12.86 -11.33
C ASP A 12 -8.31 12.68 -10.23
N TYR A 13 -8.57 13.74 -9.48
CA TYR A 13 -9.52 13.69 -8.36
C TYR A 13 -10.97 13.44 -8.81
N ASP A 14 -11.37 13.90 -9.99
CA ASP A 14 -12.71 13.65 -10.52
C ASP A 14 -12.89 12.17 -10.86
N ALA A 15 -11.90 11.57 -11.52
CA ALA A 15 -11.89 10.14 -11.81
C ALA A 15 -11.85 9.29 -10.53
N MET A 16 -11.03 9.67 -9.54
CA MET A 16 -10.99 9.00 -8.24
C MET A 16 -12.32 9.08 -7.51
N ALA A 17 -12.92 10.28 -7.43
CA ALA A 17 -14.22 10.52 -6.81
C ALA A 17 -15.31 9.64 -7.43
N LYS A 18 -15.32 9.51 -8.76
CA LYS A 18 -16.25 8.63 -9.47
C LYS A 18 -16.02 7.15 -9.14
N LYS A 19 -14.77 6.69 -9.08
CA LYS A 19 -14.43 5.29 -8.75
C LYS A 19 -14.73 4.92 -7.30
N ILE A 20 -14.59 5.88 -6.37
CA ILE A 20 -14.88 5.72 -4.94
C ILE A 20 -16.38 5.89 -4.67
N GLY A 21 -17.09 6.69 -5.48
CA GLY A 21 -18.51 6.99 -5.29
C GLY A 21 -18.76 8.20 -4.37
N LEU A 22 -17.85 9.17 -4.37
CA LEU A 22 -17.92 10.37 -3.54
C LEU A 22 -17.85 11.66 -4.37
N LYS A 23 -18.05 12.80 -3.71
CA LYS A 23 -17.84 14.11 -4.32
C LYS A 23 -16.34 14.45 -4.31
N VAL A 24 -15.86 15.06 -5.39
CA VAL A 24 -14.43 15.44 -5.58
C VAL A 24 -13.85 16.22 -4.40
N LYS A 25 -14.66 17.08 -3.75
CA LYS A 25 -14.26 17.85 -2.55
C LYS A 25 -13.82 16.99 -1.35
N HIS A 26 -14.16 15.70 -1.32
CA HIS A 26 -13.78 14.77 -0.25
C HIS A 26 -12.52 13.98 -0.56
N ILE A 27 -11.96 14.08 -1.77
CA ILE A 27 -10.74 13.35 -2.14
C ILE A 27 -9.52 13.79 -1.32
N PRO A 28 -9.25 15.10 -1.11
CA PRO A 28 -8.10 15.52 -0.32
C PRO A 28 -8.10 14.94 1.10
N VAL A 29 -9.24 14.95 1.79
CA VAL A 29 -9.32 14.41 3.16
C VAL A 29 -9.12 12.89 3.20
N LEU A 30 -9.62 12.16 2.19
CA LEU A 30 -9.36 10.72 2.11
C LEU A 30 -7.90 10.41 1.81
N LEU A 31 -7.25 11.19 0.96
CA LEU A 31 -5.81 11.07 0.73
C LEU A 31 -5.02 11.36 1.99
N SER A 32 -5.38 12.40 2.76
CA SER A 32 -4.73 12.70 4.03
C SER A 32 -4.85 11.52 5.01
N SER A 33 -6.06 10.98 5.19
CA SER A 33 -6.27 9.81 6.05
C SER A 33 -5.49 8.58 5.57
N PHE A 34 -5.45 8.34 4.26
CA PHE A 34 -4.64 7.26 3.68
C PHE A 34 -3.15 7.42 4.02
N LEU A 35 -2.58 8.63 3.88
CA LEU A 35 -1.18 8.89 4.18
C LEU A 35 -0.87 8.74 5.69
N GLU A 36 -1.76 9.25 6.54
CA GLU A 36 -1.67 9.12 8.00
C GLU A 36 -1.66 7.64 8.44
N ASP A 37 -2.46 6.80 7.78
CA ASP A 37 -2.52 5.36 8.06
C ASP A 37 -1.36 4.58 7.42
N ALA A 38 -0.96 4.93 6.21
CA ALA A 38 0.03 4.16 5.44
C ALA A 38 1.44 4.26 6.03
N GLN A 39 1.83 5.41 6.56
CA GLN A 39 3.16 5.62 7.13
C GLN A 39 3.47 4.67 8.32
N PRO A 40 2.64 4.60 9.39
CA PRO A 40 2.88 3.66 10.49
C PRO A 40 2.76 2.20 10.05
N ILE A 41 1.95 1.88 9.03
CA ILE A 41 1.88 0.55 8.43
C ILE A 41 3.22 0.17 7.79
N CYS A 42 3.81 1.05 6.97
CA CYS A 42 5.09 0.80 6.30
C CYS A 42 6.24 0.61 7.31
N ILE A 43 6.27 1.43 8.38
CA ILE A 43 7.25 1.29 9.47
C ILE A 43 7.12 -0.08 10.16
N LYS A 44 5.90 -0.49 10.50
CA LYS A 44 5.65 -1.81 11.11
C LYS A 44 6.03 -2.95 10.18
N LEU A 45 5.73 -2.81 8.89
CA LEU A 45 6.06 -3.81 7.87
C LEU A 45 7.57 -3.96 7.74
N LYS A 46 8.33 -2.86 7.74
CA LYS A 46 9.80 -2.88 7.73
C LYS A 46 10.35 -3.65 8.93
N ALA A 47 9.87 -3.35 10.14
CA ALA A 47 10.34 -4.02 11.35
C ALA A 47 10.03 -5.52 11.34
N ALA A 48 8.85 -5.92 10.86
CA ALA A 48 8.47 -7.32 10.72
C ALA A 48 9.34 -8.06 9.69
N ILE A 49 9.66 -7.42 8.56
CA ILE A 49 10.58 -7.95 7.55
C ILE A 49 11.98 -8.16 8.13
N ASP A 50 12.51 -7.17 8.84
CA ASP A 50 13.86 -7.24 9.44
C ASP A 50 13.95 -8.35 10.50
N ALA A 51 12.84 -8.63 11.19
CA ALA A 51 12.73 -9.71 12.18
C ALA A 51 12.41 -11.09 11.57
N ASN A 52 12.15 -11.17 10.25
CA ASN A 52 11.57 -12.36 9.60
C ASN A 52 10.27 -12.86 10.27
N ASP A 53 9.47 -11.95 10.81
CA ASP A 53 8.19 -12.26 11.47
C ASP A 53 7.06 -12.36 10.43
N TYR A 54 6.96 -13.53 9.78
CA TYR A 54 5.99 -13.75 8.71
C TYR A 54 4.52 -13.60 9.13
N GLU A 55 4.20 -13.87 10.40
CA GLU A 55 2.84 -13.65 10.89
C GLU A 55 2.51 -12.16 10.95
N MET A 56 3.45 -11.36 11.46
CA MET A 56 3.31 -9.91 11.49
C MET A 56 3.36 -9.30 10.08
N ILE A 57 4.23 -9.77 9.20
CA ILE A 57 4.26 -9.35 7.78
C ILE A 57 2.88 -9.59 7.14
N ARG A 58 2.31 -10.78 7.31
CA ARG A 58 0.97 -11.11 6.78
C ARG A 58 -0.09 -10.14 7.31
N GLY A 59 -0.14 -9.93 8.63
CA GLY A 59 -1.13 -9.05 9.26
C GLY A 59 -1.01 -7.59 8.83
N VAL A 60 0.22 -7.07 8.76
CA VAL A 60 0.47 -5.67 8.38
C VAL A 60 0.25 -5.46 6.88
N ALA A 61 0.66 -6.40 6.02
CA ALA A 61 0.39 -6.36 4.59
C ALA A 61 -1.13 -6.40 4.29
N HIS A 62 -1.89 -7.19 5.05
CA HIS A 62 -3.36 -7.20 4.97
C HIS A 62 -3.97 -5.82 5.26
N ALA A 63 -3.47 -5.12 6.30
CA ALA A 63 -3.92 -3.78 6.62
C ALA A 63 -3.60 -2.78 5.49
N LEU A 64 -2.39 -2.86 4.92
CA LEU A 64 -1.98 -2.01 3.79
C LEU A 64 -2.84 -2.24 2.55
N LYS A 65 -3.14 -3.51 2.26
CA LYS A 65 -4.07 -3.93 1.20
C LYS A 65 -5.45 -3.28 1.40
N GLY A 66 -6.00 -3.36 2.61
CA GLY A 66 -7.29 -2.75 2.93
C GLY A 66 -7.31 -1.23 2.72
N SER A 67 -6.29 -0.53 3.23
CA SER A 67 -6.16 0.92 3.08
C SER A 67 -6.06 1.34 1.60
N SER A 68 -5.21 0.66 0.83
CA SER A 68 -5.02 0.93 -0.60
C SER A 68 -6.26 0.60 -1.43
N GLY A 69 -6.99 -0.45 -1.05
CA GLY A 69 -8.26 -0.84 -1.67
C GLY A 69 -9.33 0.25 -1.53
N ASN A 70 -9.42 0.92 -0.38
CA ASN A 70 -10.35 2.03 -0.15
C ASN A 70 -10.08 3.21 -1.10
N MET A 71 -8.80 3.48 -1.40
CA MET A 71 -8.39 4.55 -2.32
C MET A 71 -8.35 4.14 -3.80
N ARG A 72 -8.59 2.85 -4.11
CA ARG A 72 -8.44 2.27 -5.46
C ARG A 72 -7.01 2.42 -6.01
N PHE A 73 -6.01 2.42 -5.14
CA PHE A 73 -4.60 2.30 -5.51
C PHE A 73 -4.27 0.85 -5.79
N ASN A 74 -4.71 0.39 -6.97
CA ASN A 74 -4.69 -1.03 -7.35
C ASN A 74 -3.27 -1.61 -7.34
N ASP A 75 -2.26 -0.87 -7.78
CA ASP A 75 -0.89 -1.37 -7.82
C ASP A 75 -0.34 -1.64 -6.40
N ILE A 76 -0.61 -0.73 -5.45
CA ILE A 76 -0.24 -0.95 -4.02
C ILE A 76 -1.07 -2.09 -3.45
N TYR A 77 -2.37 -2.16 -3.76
CA TYR A 77 -3.25 -3.24 -3.31
C TYR A 77 -2.73 -4.61 -3.76
N GLU A 78 -2.33 -4.74 -5.03
CA GLU A 78 -1.78 -5.97 -5.59
C GLU A 78 -0.44 -6.34 -4.93
N MET A 79 0.48 -5.39 -4.83
CA MET A 79 1.77 -5.64 -4.16
C MET A 79 1.60 -6.05 -2.69
N ALA A 80 0.71 -5.41 -1.95
CA ALA A 80 0.39 -5.78 -0.56
C ALA A 80 -0.27 -7.17 -0.47
N THR A 81 -1.09 -7.54 -1.46
CA THR A 81 -1.71 -8.88 -1.55
C THR A 81 -0.65 -9.96 -1.77
N GLU A 82 0.32 -9.72 -2.66
CA GLU A 82 1.42 -10.64 -2.91
C GLU A 82 2.28 -10.83 -1.66
N MET A 83 2.60 -9.74 -0.94
CA MET A 83 3.32 -9.81 0.34
C MET A 83 2.54 -10.61 1.39
N GLU A 84 1.23 -10.37 1.52
CA GLU A 84 0.37 -11.10 2.46
C GLU A 84 0.36 -12.60 2.17
N PHE A 85 0.24 -13.00 0.90
CA PHE A 85 0.23 -14.40 0.50
C PHE A 85 1.60 -15.08 0.67
N ALA A 86 2.67 -14.41 0.27
CA ALA A 86 4.02 -14.93 0.46
C ALA A 86 4.33 -15.14 1.95
N ALA A 87 3.95 -14.18 2.81
CA ALA A 87 4.16 -14.28 4.24
C ALA A 87 3.31 -15.37 4.89
N ARG A 88 2.07 -15.58 4.40
CA ARG A 88 1.23 -16.71 4.83
C ARG A 88 1.90 -18.07 4.58
N GLU A 89 2.72 -18.17 3.53
CA GLU A 89 3.47 -19.38 3.17
C GLU A 89 4.88 -19.41 3.75
N CYS A 90 5.26 -18.40 4.56
CA CYS A 90 6.62 -18.19 5.08
C CYS A 90 7.68 -18.26 3.96
N ASN A 91 7.37 -17.73 2.79
CA ASN A 91 8.23 -17.81 1.61
C ASN A 91 9.46 -16.92 1.78
N THR A 92 10.61 -17.50 2.09
CA THR A 92 11.90 -16.81 2.30
C THR A 92 12.53 -16.29 1.01
N SER A 93 12.12 -16.80 -0.15
CA SER A 93 12.62 -16.38 -1.47
C SER A 93 11.85 -15.18 -2.03
N PHE A 94 10.82 -14.71 -1.32
CA PHE A 94 10.06 -13.52 -1.72
C PHE A 94 10.79 -12.24 -1.31
N GLU A 95 10.84 -11.28 -2.23
CA GLU A 95 11.59 -10.03 -2.09
C GLU A 95 10.82 -8.97 -1.27
N TYR A 96 10.46 -9.28 0.00
CA TYR A 96 9.61 -8.38 0.81
C TYR A 96 10.14 -6.97 0.94
N ALA A 97 11.46 -6.82 1.09
CA ALA A 97 12.10 -5.53 1.22
C ALA A 97 11.95 -4.69 -0.06
N GLN A 98 12.08 -5.30 -1.24
CA GLN A 98 11.94 -4.61 -2.52
C GLN A 98 10.47 -4.22 -2.78
N TYR A 99 9.53 -5.09 -2.41
CA TYR A 99 8.10 -4.75 -2.45
C TYR A 99 7.76 -3.57 -1.54
N LEU A 100 8.25 -3.58 -0.29
CA LEU A 100 8.03 -2.48 0.65
C LEU A 100 8.66 -1.17 0.15
N ASP A 101 9.86 -1.21 -0.42
CA ASP A 101 10.52 -0.04 -0.99
C ASP A 101 9.71 0.56 -2.15
N ALA A 102 9.24 -0.28 -3.06
CA ALA A 102 8.40 0.12 -4.18
C ALA A 102 7.06 0.73 -3.71
N ILE A 103 6.41 0.12 -2.72
CA ILE A 103 5.18 0.65 -2.13
C ILE A 103 5.43 1.99 -1.44
N SER A 104 6.49 2.11 -0.64
CA SER A 104 6.82 3.35 0.07
C SER A 104 7.11 4.48 -0.91
N THR A 105 7.89 4.21 -1.95
CA THR A 105 8.17 5.16 -3.04
C THR A 105 6.89 5.61 -3.74
N ALA A 106 5.96 4.69 -4.00
CA ALA A 106 4.67 5.01 -4.59
C ALA A 106 3.83 5.94 -3.70
N ILE A 107 3.76 5.64 -2.39
CA ILE A 107 3.05 6.46 -1.41
C ILE A 107 3.64 7.87 -1.36
N ASP A 108 4.97 8.00 -1.37
CA ASP A 108 5.66 9.31 -1.34
C ASP A 108 5.39 10.18 -2.57
N THR A 109 4.94 9.58 -3.68
CA THR A 109 4.56 10.33 -4.88
C THR A 109 3.18 10.99 -4.77
N VAL A 110 2.35 10.57 -3.81
CA VAL A 110 1.01 11.14 -3.60
C VAL A 110 1.15 12.59 -3.10
N LYS A 111 0.56 13.53 -3.85
CA LYS A 111 0.52 14.95 -3.50
C LYS A 111 -0.91 15.34 -3.12
N ILE A 112 -1.05 16.14 -2.06
CA ILE A 112 -2.31 16.72 -1.57
C ILE A 112 -2.22 18.24 -1.63
#